data_AF-A0AAW5K627-F1
#
_entry.id   AF-A0AAW5K627-F1
#
_cell.length_a   1.000
_cell.length_b   1.000
_cell.length_c   1.000
_cell.angle_alpha   90.00
_cell.angle_beta   90.00
_cell.angle_gamma   90.00
#
_symmetry.space_group_name_H-M   'P 1'
#
loop_
_entity.id
_entity.type
_entity.pdbx_description
1 polymer ?
#
loop_
_entity_poly.entity_id
_entity_poly.type
_entity_poly.pdbx_seq_one_letter_code
_entity_poly.pdbx_strand_id
1 'polypeptide(L)' 'MEREKIERINELAHLAKERPLTAEESAERQALRQEYLAYCRENLRSQLDRVVLVDAQGNQTPLKKKGE' A
#
# COMPACT_ATOMS: atom_id res chain seq x y z
N MET A 1 4.02 -7.14 4.50
CA MET A 1 4.15 -7.91 3.24
C MET A 1 5.61 -8.28 3.07
N GLU A 2 5.89 -9.51 2.66
CA GLU A 2 7.24 -10.01 2.45
C GLU A 2 7.85 -9.48 1.15
N ARG A 3 9.19 -9.34 1.13
CA ARG A 3 9.93 -8.87 -0.05
C ARG A 3 9.73 -9.76 -1.27
N GLU A 4 9.69 -11.08 -1.06
CA GLU A 4 9.50 -12.09 -2.11
C GLU A 4 8.20 -11.87 -2.88
N LYS A 5 7.11 -11.52 -2.18
CA LYS A 5 5.82 -11.22 -2.82
C LYS A 5 5.87 -9.95 -3.69
N ILE A 6 6.67 -8.96 -3.29
CA ILE A 6 6.86 -7.73 -4.06
C ILE A 6 7.70 -8.01 -5.31
N GLU A 7 8.76 -8.81 -5.17
CA GLU A 7 9.58 -9.28 -6.27
C GLU A 7 8.71 -10.06 -7.29
N ARG A 8 7.83 -10.94 -6.81
CA ARG A 8 6.88 -11.67 -7.65
C ARG A 8 5.91 -10.76 -8.41
N ILE A 9 5.38 -9.70 -7.78
CA ILE A 9 4.56 -8.69 -8.47
C ILE A 9 5.34 -8.03 -9.60
N ASN A 10 6.62 -7.73 -9.37
CA ASN A 10 7.49 -7.10 -10.37
C ASN A 10 7.80 -8.07 -11.52
N GLU A 11 8.09 -9.34 -11.24
CA GLU A 11 8.25 -10.39 -12.26
C GLU A 11 7.03 -10.48 -13.17
N LEU A 12 5.83 -10.60 -12.58
CA LEU A 12 4.57 -10.65 -13.35
C LEU A 12 4.33 -9.37 -14.13
N ALA A 13 4.78 -8.21 -13.62
CA ALA A 13 4.69 -6.95 -14.34
C ALA A 13 5.69 -6.86 -15.52
N HIS A 14 6.88 -7.46 -15.40
CA HIS A 14 7.85 -7.59 -16.48
C HIS A 14 7.33 -8.54 -17.56
N LEU A 15 6.85 -9.72 -17.17
CA LEU A 15 6.24 -10.68 -18.08
C LEU A 15 5.07 -10.06 -18.86
N ALA A 16 4.20 -9.28 -18.20
CA ALA A 16 3.09 -8.59 -18.84
C ALA A 16 3.49 -7.56 -19.92
N LYS A 17 4.73 -7.05 -19.87
CA LYS A 17 5.27 -6.13 -20.90
C LYS A 17 5.80 -6.90 -22.10
N GLU A 18 6.37 -8.07 -21.87
CA GLU A 18 6.94 -8.92 -22.92
C GLU A 18 5.87 -9.74 -23.64
N ARG A 19 4.89 -10.26 -22.89
CA ARG A 19 3.78 -11.06 -23.41
C ARG A 19 2.49 -10.84 -22.62
N PRO A 20 1.31 -11.14 -23.20
CA PRO A 20 0.10 -11.24 -22.40
C PRO A 20 0.25 -12.30 -21.29
N LEU A 21 -0.22 -11.97 -20.10
CA LEU A 21 -0.28 -12.89 -18.97
C LEU A 21 -1.36 -13.96 -19.22
N THR A 22 -1.12 -15.16 -18.72
CA THR A 22 -2.16 -16.18 -18.65
C THR A 22 -3.23 -15.78 -17.63
N ALA A 23 -4.39 -16.44 -17.67
CA ALA A 23 -5.47 -16.19 -16.71
C ALA A 23 -5.00 -16.43 -15.26
N GLU A 24 -4.19 -17.47 -15.05
CA GLU A 24 -3.63 -17.82 -13.74
C GLU A 24 -2.65 -16.76 -13.23
N GLU A 25 -1.72 -16.32 -14.08
CA GLU A 25 -0.76 -15.26 -13.75
C GLU A 25 -1.44 -13.92 -13.45
N SER A 26 -2.51 -13.61 -14.20
CA SER A 26 -3.31 -12.41 -13.98
C SER A 26 -4.02 -12.46 -12.62
N ALA A 27 -4.61 -13.61 -12.28
CA ALA A 27 -5.25 -13.83 -10.99
C ALA A 27 -4.24 -13.76 -9.83
N GLU A 28 -3.06 -14.37 -9.99
CA GLU A 28 -1.96 -14.30 -9.02
C GLU A 28 -1.53 -12.83 -8.80
N ARG A 29 -1.26 -12.11 -9.90
CA ARG A 29 -0.88 -10.70 -9.86
C ARG A 29 -1.93 -9.84 -9.16
N GLN A 30 -3.21 -10.10 -9.41
CA GLN A 30 -4.30 -9.35 -8.82
C GLN A 30 -4.42 -9.61 -7.31
N ALA A 31 -4.32 -10.87 -6.88
CA ALA A 31 -4.33 -11.23 -5.46
C ALA A 31 -3.14 -10.58 -4.73
N LEU A 32 -1.93 -10.69 -5.28
CA LEU A 32 -0.73 -10.08 -4.71
C LEU A 32 -0.85 -8.55 -4.63
N ARG A 33 -1.41 -7.91 -5.66
CA ARG A 33 -1.65 -6.46 -5.63
C ARG A 33 -2.66 -6.04 -4.57
N GLN A 34 -3.72 -6.82 -4.35
CA GLN A 34 -4.69 -6.52 -3.29
C GLN A 34 -4.04 -6.59 -1.91
N GLU A 35 -3.21 -7.60 -1.67
CA GLU A 35 -2.43 -7.74 -0.44
C GLU A 35 -1.48 -6.54 -0.24
N TYR A 36 -0.75 -6.15 -1.29
CA TYR A 36 0.14 -4.99 -1.26
C TYR A 36 -0.61 -3.70 -0.91
N LEU A 37 -1.75 -3.45 -1.55
CA LEU A 37 -2.56 -2.26 -1.29
C LEU A 37 -3.16 -2.25 0.13
N ALA A 38 -3.51 -3.41 0.69
CA ALA A 38 -3.94 -3.50 2.07
C ALA A 38 -2.78 -3.14 3.02
N TYR A 39 -1.61 -3.74 2.81
CA TYR A 39 -0.41 -3.46 3.59
C TYR A 39 0.00 -1.97 3.53
N CYS A 40 0.01 -1.37 2.33
CA CYS A 40 0.34 0.05 2.17
C CYS A 40 -0.67 0.97 2.87
N ARG A 41 -1.97 0.66 2.79
CA ARG A 41 -3.00 1.44 3.47
C ARG A 41 -2.87 1.37 4.99
N GLU A 42 -2.59 0.19 5.52
CA GLU A 42 -2.39 -0.01 6.95
C GLU A 42 -1.12 0.70 7.45
N ASN A 43 -0.02 0.57 6.71
CA ASN A 43 1.22 1.28 7.04
C ASN A 43 1.02 2.81 7.01
N LEU A 44 0.32 3.34 6.00
CA LEU A 44 0.03 4.77 5.92
C LEU A 44 -0.86 5.23 7.09
N ARG A 45 -1.90 4.47 7.44
CA ARG A 45 -2.73 4.78 8.62
C ARG A 45 -1.89 4.85 9.89
N SER A 46 -1.05 3.85 10.13
CA SER A 46 -0.19 3.81 11.32
C SER A 46 0.81 4.97 11.38
N GLN A 47 1.26 5.48 10.23
CA GLN A 47 2.05 6.71 10.16
C GLN A 47 1.20 7.95 10.51
N LEU A 48 0.01 8.07 9.92
CA LEU A 48 -0.90 9.20 10.17
C LEU A 48 -1.38 9.26 11.64
N ASP A 49 -1.59 8.11 12.28
CA ASP A 49 -1.97 8.03 13.70
C ASP A 49 -0.89 8.62 14.63
N ARG A 50 0.36 8.73 14.16
CA ARG A 50 1.48 9.34 14.89
C ARG A 50 1.67 10.83 14.55
N VAL A 51 0.96 11.34 13.55
CA VAL A 51 1.07 12.75 13.14
C VAL A 51 0.34 13.63 14.15
N VAL A 52 1.02 14.69 14.57
CA VAL A 52 0.49 15.70 15.49
C VAL A 52 0.50 17.05 14.79
N LEU A 53 -0.60 17.77 14.90
CA LEU A 53 -0.78 19.14 14.42
C LEU A 53 -0.37 20.11 15.52
N VAL A 54 0.45 21.10 15.16
CA VAL A 54 0.91 22.17 16.06
C VAL A 54 0.31 23.48 15.59
N ASP A 55 -0.37 24.20 16.48
CA ASP A 55 -0.92 25.52 16.19
C ASP A 55 0.10 26.65 16.43
N ALA A 56 -0.29 27.89 16.11
CA ALA A 56 0.55 29.07 16.28
C ALA A 56 0.89 29.39 17.76
N GLN A 57 0.18 28.79 18.71
CA GLN A 57 0.37 28.95 20.15
C GLN A 57 1.22 27.80 20.74
N GLY A 58 1.59 26.81 19.91
CA GLY A 58 2.36 25.63 20.32
C GLY A 58 1.52 24.49 20.88
N ASN A 59 0.19 24.57 20.82
CA ASN A 59 -0.67 23.47 21.27
C ASN A 59 -0.60 22.32 20.26
N GLN A 60 -0.59 21.09 20.79
CA GLN A 60 -0.47 19.87 20.01
C GLN A 60 -1.78 19.10 19.99
N THR A 61 -2.27 18.75 18.81
CA THR A 61 -3.48 17.94 18.63
C THR A 61 -3.23 16.78 17.66
N PRO A 62 -3.68 15.55 17.96
CA PRO A 62 -3.49 14.43 17.04
C PRO A 62 -4.27 14.64 15.74
N LEU A 63 -3.68 14.21 14.62
CA LEU A 63 -4.36 14.24 13.33
C LEU A 63 -5.61 13.34 13.38
N LYS A 64 -6.77 13.92 13.09
CA LYS A 64 -8.04 13.19 13.02
C LYS A 64 -8.42 12.86 11.59
N LYS A 65 -9.12 11.74 11.41
CA LYS A 65 -9.71 11.38 10.14
C LYS A 65 -10.78 12.41 9.76
N LYS A 66 -10.80 12.81 8.50
CA LYS A 66 -11.83 13.72 7.99
C LYS A 66 -13.23 13.09 8.18
N GLY A 67 -14.07 13.72 8.98
CA GLY A 67 -15.45 13.29 9.26
C GLY A 67 -15.66 12.56 10.59
N GLU A 68 -14.61 12.35 11.39
CA GLU A 68 -14.69 12.08 12.84
C GLU A 68 -14.55 13.37 13.65
#